data_AF-A0AAU2JRK0-F1
#
_entry.id   AF-A0AAU2JRK0-F1
#
_cell.length_a   1.000
_cell.length_b   1.000
_cell.length_c   1.000
_cell.angle_alpha   90.00
_cell.angle_beta   90.00
_cell.angle_gamma   90.00
#
_symmetry.space_group_name_H-M   'P 1'
#
loop_
_entity.id
_entity.type
_entity.pdbx_description
1 polymer ?
#
loop_
_entity_poly.entity_id
_entity_poly.type
_entity_poly.pdbx_seq_one_letter_code
_entity_poly.pdbx_strand_id
1 'polypeptide(L)'
;MASRSTPPTSRTPGRPVGSVTRGTTNPNRLRRMDRWIAATHGAALRRAEAPVAVDLGYGAAPWTAVELLDRLRQAAPRVRVVGIEIEPARVTGAKPYEREGLSFRHGGFEVPLDGGARPSLIRAANVLRQYDEEQVAQVWERLCARLAPDGLLVEGTCDEIGRRHVWVALGPEGPRTVTFATRLGSLERPSDLAERLPKALIHRNVPGEPVHAFLRDFDRAWAAAAPYASYGARQRWIRTARALSGDWPLADGPARWRQGELTVRWEALRPVG
;
A
#
# COMPACT_ATOMS: atom_id res chain seq x y z
N MET A 1 -59.20 3.31 -18.05
CA MET A 1 -58.46 2.61 -16.97
C MET A 1 -57.00 3.02 -17.07
N ALA A 2 -56.54 3.94 -16.21
CA ALA A 2 -55.18 4.47 -16.25
C ALA A 2 -54.24 3.57 -15.42
N SER A 3 -53.21 3.04 -16.08
CA SER A 3 -52.15 2.22 -15.47
C SER A 3 -51.28 3.07 -14.56
N ARG A 4 -51.26 2.77 -13.26
CA ARG A 4 -50.32 3.34 -12.30
C ARG A 4 -48.99 2.59 -12.38
N SER A 5 -47.97 3.27 -12.91
CA SER A 5 -46.57 2.87 -12.85
C SER A 5 -46.01 3.08 -11.44
N THR A 6 -45.54 2.01 -10.81
CA THR A 6 -44.85 2.02 -9.52
C THR A 6 -43.47 2.66 -9.66
N PRO A 7 -43.07 3.61 -8.79
CA PRO A 7 -41.73 4.20 -8.84
C PRO A 7 -40.67 3.19 -8.37
N PRO A 8 -39.43 3.25 -8.89
CA PRO A 8 -38.35 2.37 -8.45
C PRO A 8 -37.97 2.70 -6.99
N THR A 9 -37.86 1.65 -6.17
CA THR A 9 -37.40 1.74 -4.79
C THR A 9 -35.96 2.26 -4.74
N SER A 10 -35.77 3.43 -4.13
CA SER A 10 -34.44 3.98 -3.84
C SER A 10 -33.72 3.07 -2.85
N ARG A 11 -32.64 2.44 -3.31
CA ARG A 11 -31.79 1.61 -2.45
C ARG A 11 -31.01 2.55 -1.53
N THR A 12 -31.37 2.58 -0.24
CA THR A 12 -30.63 3.33 0.79
C THR A 12 -29.15 2.99 0.65
N PRO A 13 -28.24 3.98 0.48
CA PRO A 13 -26.82 3.69 0.43
C PRO A 13 -26.42 3.03 1.75
N GLY A 14 -25.99 1.77 1.67
CA GLY A 14 -25.57 1.01 2.84
C GLY A 14 -24.43 1.74 3.56
N ARG A 15 -24.38 1.57 4.89
CA ARG A 15 -23.27 2.10 5.70
C ARG A 15 -21.93 1.57 5.15
N PRO A 16 -20.92 2.42 4.95
CA PRO A 16 -19.65 1.96 4.40
C PRO A 16 -19.01 0.89 5.28
N VAL A 17 -18.34 -0.07 4.65
CA VAL A 17 -17.66 -1.14 5.38
C VAL A 17 -16.23 -0.71 5.63
N GLY A 18 -15.89 -0.45 6.88
CA GLY A 18 -14.59 0.10 7.23
C GLY A 18 -14.59 0.65 8.65
N SER A 19 -13.45 1.16 9.09
CA SER A 19 -13.34 1.98 10.29
C SER A 19 -12.55 3.25 9.96
N VAL A 20 -12.88 4.35 10.64
CA VAL A 20 -12.22 5.64 10.46
C VAL A 20 -10.71 5.52 10.75
N THR A 21 -9.88 6.02 9.84
CA THR A 21 -8.43 6.11 10.05
C THR A 21 -8.11 7.16 11.12
N ARG A 22 -7.20 6.82 12.05
CA ARG A 22 -6.72 7.72 13.12
C ARG A 22 -5.39 8.38 12.75
N GLY A 23 -5.22 9.64 13.11
CA GLY A 23 -3.98 10.41 12.93
C GLY A 23 -4.04 11.49 11.84
N THR A 24 -2.97 12.28 11.75
CA THR A 24 -2.84 13.36 10.77
C THR A 24 -2.25 12.83 9.45
N THR A 25 -2.81 13.31 8.33
CA THR A 25 -2.28 13.01 6.99
C THR A 25 -1.23 14.08 6.63
N ASN A 26 0.05 13.81 6.90
CA ASN A 26 1.14 14.70 6.50
C ASN A 26 1.44 14.60 5.00
N PRO A 27 1.72 15.72 4.31
CA PRO A 27 2.20 15.71 2.94
C PRO A 27 3.44 14.83 2.76
N ASN A 28 3.54 14.17 1.62
CA ASN A 28 4.64 13.30 1.18
C ASN A 28 4.93 12.08 2.07
N ARG A 29 4.09 11.78 3.07
CA ARG A 29 4.32 10.62 3.94
C ARG A 29 4.27 9.29 3.19
N LEU A 30 3.51 9.20 2.09
CA LEU A 30 3.40 7.98 1.27
C LEU A 30 4.32 7.96 0.03
N ARG A 31 5.17 8.97 -0.14
CA ARG A 31 6.00 9.16 -1.34
C ARG A 31 6.84 7.95 -1.74
N ARG A 32 7.32 7.16 -0.78
CA ARG A 32 8.10 5.93 -1.05
C ARG A 32 7.25 4.86 -1.71
N MET A 33 6.11 4.56 -1.10
CA MET A 33 5.12 3.62 -1.64
C MET A 33 4.67 4.06 -3.03
N ASP A 34 4.35 5.35 -3.22
CA ASP A 34 3.89 5.86 -4.51
C ASP A 34 4.94 5.73 -5.62
N ARG A 35 6.20 6.01 -5.30
CA ARG A 35 7.33 5.82 -6.23
C ARG A 35 7.60 4.37 -6.54
N TRP A 36 7.40 3.48 -5.55
CA TRP A 36 7.49 2.05 -5.76
C TRP A 36 6.36 1.60 -6.70
N ILE A 37 5.11 1.96 -6.43
CA ILE A 37 3.94 1.65 -7.27
C ILE A 37 4.17 2.14 -8.71
N ALA A 38 4.58 3.40 -8.89
CA ALA A 38 4.84 3.95 -10.22
C ALA A 38 5.93 3.16 -10.98
N ALA A 39 6.95 2.69 -10.27
CA ALA A 39 8.04 1.93 -10.86
C ALA A 39 7.69 0.46 -11.14
N THR A 40 6.93 -0.20 -10.27
CA THR A 40 6.64 -1.64 -10.36
C THR A 40 5.33 -1.93 -11.11
N HIS A 41 4.35 -1.04 -11.01
CA HIS A 41 3.01 -1.22 -11.57
C HIS A 41 2.66 -0.20 -12.67
N GLY A 42 3.49 0.82 -12.88
CA GLY A 42 3.22 1.88 -13.85
C GLY A 42 3.03 1.37 -15.29
N ALA A 43 3.73 0.31 -15.69
CA ALA A 43 3.55 -0.29 -17.02
C ALA A 43 2.16 -0.92 -17.21
N ALA A 44 1.64 -1.61 -16.19
CA ALA A 44 0.29 -2.18 -16.23
C ALA A 44 -0.77 -1.06 -16.27
N LEU A 45 -0.60 -0.03 -15.44
CA LEU A 45 -1.47 1.16 -15.46
C LEU A 45 -1.48 1.85 -16.83
N ARG A 46 -0.33 1.96 -17.50
CA ARG A 46 -0.22 2.60 -18.82
C ARG A 46 -0.93 1.80 -19.92
N ARG A 47 -0.89 0.47 -19.86
CA ARG A 47 -1.52 -0.44 -20.83
C ARG A 47 -3.03 -0.50 -20.69
N ALA A 48 -3.56 -0.33 -19.48
CA ALA A 48 -5.00 -0.28 -19.27
C ALA A 48 -5.64 0.86 -20.07
N GLU A 49 -6.84 0.63 -20.60
CA GLU A 49 -7.56 1.60 -21.45
C GLU A 49 -8.03 2.81 -20.63
N ALA A 50 -8.65 2.56 -19.48
CA ALA A 50 -9.17 3.57 -18.57
C ALA A 50 -8.70 3.30 -17.12
N PRO A 51 -7.39 3.40 -16.82
CA PRO A 51 -6.84 3.03 -15.52
C PRO A 51 -7.42 3.87 -14.38
N VAL A 52 -7.97 3.20 -13.38
CA VAL A 52 -8.42 3.82 -12.13
C VAL A 52 -7.57 3.31 -10.97
N ALA A 53 -6.99 4.24 -10.23
CA ALA A 53 -6.33 4.02 -8.96
C ALA A 53 -7.22 4.51 -7.82
N VAL A 54 -7.27 3.76 -6.73
CA VAL A 54 -8.02 4.10 -5.53
C VAL A 54 -7.05 4.41 -4.40
N ASP A 55 -7.22 5.55 -3.74
CA ASP A 55 -6.64 5.82 -2.44
C ASP A 55 -7.69 5.57 -1.37
N LEU A 56 -7.60 4.42 -0.70
CA LEU A 56 -8.57 3.97 0.28
C LEU A 56 -8.15 4.45 1.68
N GLY A 57 -9.03 5.22 2.33
CA GLY A 57 -8.77 5.74 3.67
C GLY A 57 -7.78 6.90 3.70
N TYR A 58 -7.93 7.91 2.83
CA TYR A 58 -6.97 9.02 2.68
C TYR A 58 -6.82 9.90 3.95
N GLY A 59 -7.74 9.77 4.91
CA GLY A 59 -7.63 10.40 6.22
C GLY A 59 -8.09 11.86 6.25
N ALA A 60 -7.60 12.62 7.23
CA ALA A 60 -8.15 13.93 7.57
C ALA A 60 -8.03 14.99 6.45
N ALA A 61 -7.03 14.86 5.58
CA ALA A 61 -6.82 15.73 4.44
C ALA A 61 -6.51 14.89 3.18
N PRO A 62 -6.90 15.33 1.99
CA PRO A 62 -6.82 14.52 0.76
C PRO A 62 -5.42 14.46 0.14
N TRP A 63 -4.38 14.89 0.86
CA TRP A 63 -3.03 15.03 0.32
C TRP A 63 -2.52 13.75 -0.30
N THR A 64 -2.78 12.60 0.31
CA THR A 64 -2.31 11.31 -0.20
C THR A 64 -2.91 10.97 -1.57
N ALA A 65 -4.17 11.31 -1.82
CA ALA A 65 -4.83 11.06 -3.10
C ALA A 65 -4.34 12.03 -4.18
N VAL A 66 -4.18 13.31 -3.83
CA VAL A 66 -3.60 14.35 -4.70
C VAL A 66 -2.20 13.94 -5.15
N GLU A 67 -1.37 13.57 -4.18
CA GLU A 67 0.02 13.16 -4.35
C GLU A 67 0.20 11.84 -5.11
N LEU A 68 -0.76 10.92 -4.95
CA LEU A 68 -0.80 9.69 -5.73
C LEU A 68 -1.04 9.99 -7.21
N LEU A 69 -2.02 10.85 -7.52
CA LEU A 69 -2.31 11.22 -8.91
C LEU A 69 -1.09 11.84 -9.59
N ASP A 70 -0.46 12.82 -8.95
CA ASP A 70 0.69 13.53 -9.51
C ASP A 70 1.84 12.58 -9.86
N ARG A 71 2.07 11.57 -9.02
CA ARG A 71 3.13 10.56 -9.23
C ARG A 71 2.75 9.53 -10.27
N LEU A 72 1.53 9.01 -10.22
CA LEU A 72 1.10 7.99 -11.17
C LEU A 72 1.04 8.56 -12.59
N ARG A 73 0.67 9.84 -12.78
CA ARG A 73 0.64 10.48 -14.10
C ARG A 73 2.01 10.55 -14.79
N GLN A 74 3.11 10.55 -14.03
CA GLN A 74 4.46 10.44 -14.61
C GLN A 74 4.68 9.08 -15.29
N ALA A 75 4.03 8.03 -14.79
CA ALA A 75 4.16 6.67 -15.31
C ALA A 75 2.94 6.20 -16.14
N ALA A 76 1.78 6.84 -16.02
CA ALA A 76 0.56 6.50 -16.73
C ALA A 76 -0.30 7.77 -16.89
N PRO A 77 -0.09 8.57 -17.96
CA PRO A 77 -0.71 9.90 -18.08
C PRO A 77 -2.25 9.90 -18.00
N ARG A 78 -2.90 8.81 -18.42
CA ARG A 78 -4.36 8.64 -18.44
C ARG A 78 -4.96 8.16 -17.11
N VAL A 79 -4.14 7.92 -16.08
CA VAL A 79 -4.63 7.43 -14.79
C VAL A 79 -5.55 8.44 -14.12
N ARG A 80 -6.66 7.93 -13.60
CA ARG A 80 -7.56 8.66 -12.71
C ARG A 80 -7.40 8.11 -11.30
N VAL A 81 -7.45 8.99 -10.30
CA VAL A 81 -7.43 8.64 -8.89
C VAL A 81 -8.79 8.94 -8.27
N VAL A 82 -9.29 7.99 -7.49
CA VAL A 82 -10.47 8.18 -6.63
C VAL A 82 -10.03 8.04 -5.17
N GLY A 83 -10.13 9.13 -4.41
CA GLY A 83 -9.98 9.09 -2.97
C GLY A 83 -11.27 8.61 -2.31
N ILE A 84 -11.20 7.54 -1.52
CA ILE A 84 -12.34 6.96 -0.82
C ILE A 84 -12.15 7.11 0.68
N GLU A 85 -13.14 7.67 1.37
CA GLU A 85 -13.11 7.84 2.83
C GLU A 85 -14.48 7.54 3.44
N ILE A 86 -14.45 6.93 4.63
CA ILE A 86 -15.65 6.49 5.35
C ILE A 86 -16.34 7.62 6.10
N GLU A 87 -15.65 8.71 6.38
CA GLU A 87 -16.20 9.85 7.12
C GLU A 87 -16.74 10.91 6.14
N PRO A 88 -18.06 11.15 6.08
CA PRO A 88 -18.66 12.09 5.13
C PRO A 88 -18.06 13.50 5.20
N ALA A 89 -17.76 14.00 6.41
CA ALA A 89 -17.17 15.32 6.59
C ALA A 89 -15.79 15.46 5.91
N ARG A 90 -14.97 14.39 5.92
CA ARG A 90 -13.67 14.37 5.24
C ARG A 90 -13.83 14.33 3.72
N VAL A 91 -14.90 13.71 3.21
CA VAL A 91 -15.25 13.72 1.78
C VAL A 91 -15.67 15.11 1.35
N THR A 92 -16.54 15.76 2.12
CA THR A 92 -16.93 17.16 1.87
C THR A 92 -15.71 18.09 1.89
N GLY A 93 -14.82 17.95 2.87
CA GLY A 93 -13.58 18.74 2.95
C GLY A 93 -12.59 18.48 1.81
N ALA A 94 -12.68 17.33 1.14
CA ALA A 94 -11.84 16.99 0.00
C ALA A 94 -12.38 17.54 -1.34
N LYS A 95 -13.68 17.86 -1.43
CA LYS A 95 -14.31 18.33 -2.68
C LYS A 95 -13.61 19.52 -3.35
N PRO A 96 -13.14 20.55 -2.63
CA PRO A 96 -12.42 21.67 -3.25
C PRO A 96 -11.12 21.28 -3.98
N TYR A 97 -10.59 20.08 -3.73
CA TYR A 97 -9.36 19.57 -4.35
C TYR A 97 -9.65 18.67 -5.56
N GLU A 98 -10.91 18.44 -5.93
CA GLU A 98 -11.26 17.74 -7.17
C GLU A 98 -10.72 18.52 -8.38
N ARG A 99 -10.20 17.78 -9.35
CA ARG A 99 -9.62 18.32 -10.59
C ARG A 99 -9.63 17.23 -11.65
N GLU A 100 -9.19 17.55 -12.86
CA GLU A 100 -9.10 16.55 -13.93
C GLU A 100 -8.32 15.32 -13.45
N GLY A 101 -8.99 14.16 -13.47
CA GLY A 101 -8.45 12.87 -13.04
C GLY A 101 -8.38 12.63 -11.52
N LEU A 102 -8.90 13.53 -10.68
CA LEU A 102 -9.03 13.32 -9.23
C LEU A 102 -10.47 13.57 -8.79
N SER A 103 -11.06 12.58 -8.11
CA SER A 103 -12.37 12.72 -7.49
C SER A 103 -12.40 12.08 -6.10
N PHE A 104 -13.39 12.46 -5.30
CA PHE A 104 -13.60 11.91 -3.96
C PHE A 104 -14.98 11.27 -3.82
N ARG A 105 -15.03 10.16 -3.09
CA ARG A 105 -16.24 9.35 -2.85
C ARG A 105 -16.32 8.94 -1.38
N HIS A 106 -17.54 8.93 -0.87
CA HIS A 106 -17.84 8.31 0.42
C HIS A 106 -17.94 6.80 0.25
N GLY A 107 -17.20 6.06 1.07
CA GLY A 107 -17.19 4.60 1.01
C GLY A 107 -16.07 3.96 1.83
N GLY A 108 -15.97 2.64 1.72
CA GLY A 108 -14.97 1.80 2.36
C GLY A 108 -14.56 0.62 1.47
N PHE A 109 -14.51 -0.58 2.05
CA PHE A 109 -14.03 -1.79 1.38
C PHE A 109 -14.91 -2.29 0.23
N GLU A 110 -16.10 -1.72 0.06
CA GLU A 110 -16.92 -1.94 -1.12
C GLU A 110 -16.38 -1.22 -2.38
N VAL A 111 -15.49 -0.24 -2.20
CA VAL A 111 -14.79 0.51 -3.27
C VAL A 111 -15.77 1.02 -4.33
N PRO A 112 -16.66 1.99 -3.98
CA PRO A 112 -17.77 2.41 -4.84
C PRO A 112 -17.26 3.26 -6.02
N LEU A 113 -16.89 2.60 -7.12
CA LEU A 113 -16.54 3.25 -8.38
C LEU A 113 -17.75 3.33 -9.33
N ASP A 114 -17.80 4.42 -10.10
CA ASP A 114 -18.86 4.67 -11.06
C ASP A 114 -18.93 3.56 -12.14
N GLY A 115 -20.15 3.20 -12.55
CA GLY A 115 -20.37 2.20 -13.61
C GLY A 115 -19.87 0.78 -13.29
N GLY A 116 -19.58 0.47 -12.02
CA GLY A 116 -19.02 -0.83 -11.64
C GLY A 116 -17.57 -1.04 -12.08
N ALA A 117 -16.84 0.05 -12.37
CA ALA A 117 -15.45 -0.02 -12.78
C ALA A 117 -14.60 -0.81 -11.76
N ARG A 118 -13.68 -1.63 -12.26
CA ARG A 118 -12.73 -2.40 -11.45
C ARG A 118 -11.40 -1.63 -11.38
N PRO A 119 -10.88 -1.28 -10.19
CA PRO A 119 -9.64 -0.52 -10.09
C PRO A 119 -8.44 -1.33 -10.59
N SER A 120 -7.55 -0.66 -11.31
CA SER A 120 -6.23 -1.19 -11.69
C SER A 120 -5.22 -1.11 -10.53
N LEU A 121 -5.50 -0.27 -9.54
CA LEU A 121 -4.72 -0.13 -8.31
C LEU A 121 -5.63 0.23 -7.14
N ILE A 122 -5.45 -0.41 -6.00
CA ILE A 122 -5.95 0.05 -4.69
C ILE A 122 -4.74 0.25 -3.78
N ARG A 123 -4.58 1.45 -3.21
CA ARG A 123 -3.61 1.74 -2.15
C ARG A 123 -4.38 1.88 -0.83
N ALA A 124 -4.02 1.09 0.17
CA ALA A 124 -4.61 1.11 1.50
C ALA A 124 -3.52 1.27 2.57
N ALA A 125 -3.02 2.49 2.74
CA ALA A 125 -1.93 2.79 3.66
C ALA A 125 -2.44 3.17 5.05
N ASN A 126 -1.94 2.50 6.09
CA ASN A 126 -2.34 2.64 7.50
C ASN A 126 -3.83 2.35 7.76
N VAL A 127 -4.52 1.70 6.81
CA VAL A 127 -5.97 1.43 6.90
C VAL A 127 -6.26 0.23 7.79
N LEU A 128 -5.45 -0.83 7.79
CA LEU A 128 -5.79 -2.07 8.52
C LEU A 128 -5.21 -2.13 9.94
N ARG A 129 -4.58 -1.06 10.43
CA ARG A 129 -3.85 -1.07 11.72
C ARG A 129 -4.75 -1.34 12.93
N GLN A 130 -5.99 -0.89 12.87
CA GLN A 130 -6.98 -1.02 13.94
C GLN A 130 -7.83 -2.29 13.85
N TYR A 131 -7.64 -3.11 12.81
CA TYR A 131 -8.35 -4.38 12.67
C TYR A 131 -7.63 -5.47 13.45
N ASP A 132 -8.38 -6.52 13.77
CA ASP A 132 -7.82 -7.76 14.30
C ASP A 132 -7.15 -8.55 13.18
N GLU A 133 -6.15 -9.36 13.54
CA GLU A 133 -5.35 -10.11 12.56
C GLU A 133 -6.21 -11.03 11.69
N GLU A 134 -7.18 -11.72 12.31
CA GLU A 134 -8.13 -12.63 11.65
C GLU A 134 -9.01 -11.92 10.61
N GLN A 135 -9.23 -10.61 10.77
CA GLN A 135 -10.04 -9.82 9.85
C GLN A 135 -9.27 -9.43 8.59
N VAL A 136 -7.94 -9.41 8.63
CA VAL A 136 -7.09 -8.93 7.52
C VAL A 136 -7.30 -9.77 6.26
N ALA A 137 -7.35 -11.09 6.41
CA ALA A 137 -7.54 -12.01 5.28
C ALA A 137 -8.87 -11.76 4.55
N GLN A 138 -9.97 -11.59 5.30
CA GLN A 138 -11.30 -11.30 4.74
C GLN A 138 -11.35 -9.94 4.05
N VAL A 139 -10.64 -8.94 4.59
CA VAL A 139 -10.53 -7.62 3.96
C VAL A 139 -9.72 -7.69 2.67
N TRP A 140 -8.60 -8.42 2.67
CA TRP A 140 -7.79 -8.65 1.48
C TRP A 140 -8.59 -9.36 0.39
N GLU A 141 -9.30 -10.44 0.70
CA GLU A 141 -10.16 -11.16 -0.25
C GLU A 141 -11.19 -10.21 -0.87
N ARG A 142 -11.88 -9.42 -0.05
CA ARG A 142 -12.87 -8.45 -0.52
C ARG A 142 -12.27 -7.41 -1.46
N LEU A 143 -11.13 -6.83 -1.10
CA LEU A 143 -10.48 -5.80 -1.92
C LEU A 143 -9.90 -6.40 -3.22
N CYS A 144 -9.30 -7.60 -3.15
CA CYS A 144 -8.76 -8.29 -4.31
C CYS A 144 -9.86 -8.69 -5.30
N ALA A 145 -11.04 -9.11 -4.83
CA ALA A 145 -12.18 -9.41 -5.68
C ALA A 145 -12.63 -8.19 -6.52
N ARG A 146 -12.39 -6.96 -6.04
CA ARG A 146 -12.72 -5.72 -6.78
C ARG A 146 -11.73 -5.40 -7.89
N LEU A 147 -10.45 -5.78 -7.74
CA LEU A 147 -9.38 -5.43 -8.68
C LEU A 147 -9.69 -5.86 -10.11
N ALA A 148 -9.24 -5.09 -11.11
CA ALA A 148 -9.17 -5.56 -12.48
C ALA A 148 -8.29 -6.83 -12.60
N PRO A 149 -8.35 -7.61 -13.70
CA PRO A 149 -7.55 -8.83 -13.85
C PRO A 149 -6.04 -8.65 -13.62
N ASP A 150 -5.47 -7.54 -14.07
CA ASP A 150 -4.07 -7.16 -13.84
C ASP A 150 -3.92 -6.13 -12.70
N GLY A 151 -4.91 -6.05 -11.82
CA GLY A 151 -4.93 -5.08 -10.74
C GLY A 151 -3.93 -5.38 -9.63
N LEU A 152 -3.63 -4.37 -8.83
CA LEU A 152 -2.75 -4.47 -7.67
C LEU A 152 -3.41 -3.84 -6.45
N LEU A 153 -3.44 -4.54 -5.33
CA LEU A 153 -3.68 -3.97 -4.02
C LEU A 153 -2.32 -3.78 -3.32
N VAL A 154 -2.09 -2.59 -2.78
CA VAL A 154 -0.92 -2.28 -1.94
C VAL A 154 -1.43 -1.87 -0.57
N GLU A 155 -1.27 -2.75 0.41
CA GLU A 155 -1.65 -2.54 1.80
C GLU A 155 -0.39 -2.45 2.65
N GLY A 156 -0.32 -1.48 3.56
CA GLY A 156 0.84 -1.41 4.43
C GLY A 156 0.80 -0.28 5.44
N THR A 157 1.86 -0.16 6.21
CA THR A 157 1.99 0.84 7.26
C THR A 157 3.25 1.66 7.09
N CYS A 158 3.15 2.94 7.44
CA CYS A 158 4.26 3.87 7.56
C CYS A 158 4.22 4.68 8.84
N ASP A 159 5.37 5.21 9.23
CA ASP A 159 5.50 6.23 10.28
C ASP A 159 4.87 7.57 9.85
N GLU A 160 4.78 8.51 10.79
CA GLU A 160 4.06 9.78 10.66
C GLU A 160 4.64 10.68 9.57
N ILE A 161 5.95 10.54 9.30
CA ILE A 161 6.73 11.36 8.38
C ILE A 161 7.17 10.62 7.11
N GLY A 162 6.83 9.34 6.96
CA GLY A 162 7.14 8.55 5.77
C GLY A 162 8.61 8.16 5.61
N ARG A 163 9.33 7.96 6.71
CA ARG A 163 10.71 7.46 6.70
C ARG A 163 10.77 5.95 6.77
N ARG A 164 9.83 5.27 7.42
CA ARG A 164 9.81 3.81 7.60
C ARG A 164 8.50 3.24 7.10
N HIS A 165 8.58 2.24 6.24
CA HIS A 165 7.41 1.62 5.64
C HIS A 165 7.61 0.11 5.51
N VAL A 166 6.52 -0.63 5.69
CA VAL A 166 6.41 -1.98 5.18
C VAL A 166 5.03 -2.15 4.53
N TRP A 167 4.99 -2.77 3.35
CA TRP A 167 3.73 -3.04 2.66
C TRP A 167 3.73 -4.40 1.96
N VAL A 168 2.54 -4.98 1.85
CA VAL A 168 2.24 -6.16 1.03
C VAL A 168 1.64 -5.69 -0.29
N ALA A 169 2.11 -6.28 -1.39
CA ALA A 169 1.47 -6.16 -2.69
C ALA A 169 0.70 -7.45 -3.00
N LEU A 170 -0.56 -7.32 -3.38
CA LEU A 170 -1.49 -8.40 -3.65
C LEU A 170 -2.09 -8.27 -5.04
N GLY A 171 -2.15 -9.38 -5.77
CA GLY A 171 -2.94 -9.50 -6.99
C GLY A 171 -4.36 -10.01 -6.71
N PRO A 172 -5.18 -10.21 -7.75
CA PRO A 172 -6.46 -10.88 -7.60
C PRO A 172 -6.36 -12.29 -6.99
N GLU A 173 -5.21 -12.95 -7.15
CA GLU A 173 -4.90 -14.27 -6.56
C GLU A 173 -4.43 -14.20 -5.10
N GLY A 174 -4.22 -13.01 -4.55
CA GLY A 174 -3.74 -12.80 -3.19
C GLY A 174 -2.31 -12.25 -3.10
N PRO A 175 -1.65 -12.40 -1.93
CA PRO A 175 -0.39 -11.72 -1.63
C PRO A 175 0.80 -12.27 -2.42
N ARG A 176 1.62 -11.36 -2.96
CA ARG A 176 2.77 -11.66 -3.83
C ARG A 176 4.11 -11.32 -3.20
N THR A 177 4.21 -10.15 -2.58
CA THR A 177 5.49 -9.63 -2.06
C THR A 177 5.30 -8.76 -0.84
N VAL A 178 6.29 -8.72 0.03
CA VAL A 178 6.45 -7.74 1.10
C VAL A 178 7.62 -6.82 0.75
N THR A 179 7.43 -5.51 0.84
CA THR A 179 8.50 -4.53 0.63
C THR A 179 8.80 -3.78 1.92
N PHE A 180 10.07 -3.77 2.30
CA PHE A 180 10.63 -2.97 3.39
C PHE A 180 11.26 -1.73 2.78
N ALA A 181 10.86 -0.53 3.23
CA ALA A 181 11.40 0.71 2.69
C ALA A 181 11.73 1.71 3.79
N THR A 182 12.91 2.33 3.68
CA THR A 182 13.41 3.23 4.72
C THR A 182 14.24 4.40 4.22
N ARG A 183 14.24 5.50 4.97
CA ARG A 183 15.26 6.55 4.85
C ARG A 183 16.55 6.04 5.49
N LEU A 184 17.46 5.58 4.65
CA LEU A 184 18.74 4.98 5.05
C LEU A 184 19.57 5.84 6.02
N GLY A 185 19.53 7.18 5.90
CA GLY A 185 20.26 8.07 6.79
C GLY A 185 19.74 8.13 8.23
N SER A 186 18.59 7.52 8.53
CA SER A 186 18.01 7.43 9.88
C SER A 186 17.73 5.99 10.31
N LEU A 187 18.40 5.02 9.68
CA LEU A 187 18.26 3.60 9.99
C LEU A 187 19.40 3.18 10.91
N GLU A 188 19.08 2.67 12.10
CA GLU A 188 20.09 2.08 13.00
C GLU A 188 20.31 0.62 12.61
N ARG A 189 19.20 -0.14 12.52
CA ARG A 189 19.19 -1.52 12.03
C ARG A 189 17.90 -1.85 11.26
N PRO A 190 17.93 -2.81 10.32
CA PRO A 190 16.74 -3.20 9.54
C PRO A 190 15.51 -3.58 10.38
N SER A 191 15.68 -4.26 11.52
CA SER A 191 14.57 -4.63 12.40
C SER A 191 13.82 -3.45 13.01
N ASP A 192 14.34 -2.21 12.92
CA ASP A 192 13.59 -1.00 13.26
C ASP A 192 12.34 -0.81 12.37
N LEU A 193 12.23 -1.55 11.27
CA LEU A 193 11.04 -1.57 10.42
C LEU A 193 9.93 -2.48 10.95
N ALA A 194 10.20 -3.31 11.97
CA ALA A 194 9.23 -4.22 12.56
C ALA A 194 7.97 -3.50 13.07
N GLU A 195 8.12 -2.31 13.66
CA GLU A 195 7.02 -1.47 14.15
C GLU A 195 6.06 -0.98 13.03
N ARG A 196 6.45 -1.16 11.77
CA ARG A 196 5.66 -0.83 10.57
C ARG A 196 5.23 -2.05 9.78
N LEU A 197 5.45 -3.27 10.29
CA LEU A 197 4.86 -4.46 9.70
C LEU A 197 3.33 -4.29 9.56
N PRO A 198 2.75 -4.71 8.43
CA PRO A 198 1.30 -4.76 8.27
C PRO A 198 0.66 -5.67 9.32
N LYS A 199 -0.65 -5.50 9.55
CA LYS A 199 -1.36 -6.24 10.60
C LYS A 199 -1.25 -7.77 10.43
N ALA A 200 -1.13 -8.25 9.18
CA ALA A 200 -0.90 -9.65 8.85
C ALA A 200 0.46 -10.23 9.33
N LEU A 201 1.42 -9.38 9.70
CA LEU A 201 2.78 -9.82 10.06
C LEU A 201 3.26 -9.30 11.42
N ILE A 202 2.73 -8.18 11.92
CA ILE A 202 3.30 -7.50 13.09
C ILE A 202 3.28 -8.35 14.36
N HIS A 203 2.18 -9.05 14.62
CA HIS A 203 2.04 -9.94 15.78
C HIS A 203 2.75 -11.28 15.60
N ARG A 204 3.10 -11.60 14.35
CA ARG A 204 3.88 -12.78 13.95
C ARG A 204 5.37 -12.54 14.01
N ASN A 205 5.83 -11.35 14.41
CA ASN A 205 7.24 -11.09 14.61
C ASN A 205 7.74 -11.66 15.95
N VAL A 206 7.70 -12.98 16.08
CA VAL A 206 8.11 -13.75 17.26
C VAL A 206 9.00 -14.94 16.85
N PRO A 207 9.86 -15.47 17.74
CA PRO A 207 10.68 -16.65 17.44
C PRO A 207 9.85 -17.82 16.89
N GLY A 208 10.33 -18.45 15.82
CA GLY A 208 9.65 -19.55 15.11
C GLY A 208 8.90 -19.11 13.86
N GLU A 209 8.54 -17.83 13.74
CA GLU A 209 7.85 -17.29 12.56
C GLU A 209 8.82 -16.82 11.47
N PRO A 210 8.50 -16.97 10.17
CA PRO A 210 9.39 -16.60 9.09
C PRO A 210 9.76 -15.11 9.04
N VAL A 211 8.82 -14.21 9.37
CA VAL A 211 9.10 -12.76 9.41
C VAL A 211 10.13 -12.39 10.47
N HIS A 212 10.11 -13.06 11.62
CA HIS A 212 11.11 -12.87 12.67
C HIS A 212 12.48 -13.39 12.24
N ALA A 213 12.53 -14.58 11.61
CA ALA A 213 13.77 -15.13 11.06
C ALA A 213 14.37 -14.20 9.98
N PHE A 214 13.52 -13.66 9.10
CA PHE A 214 13.94 -12.69 8.08
C PHE A 214 14.56 -11.44 8.69
N LEU A 215 13.91 -10.80 9.66
CA LEU A 215 14.43 -9.58 10.28
C LEU A 215 15.73 -9.80 11.04
N ARG A 216 15.87 -10.95 11.73
CA ARG A 216 17.13 -11.36 12.37
C ARG A 216 18.26 -11.49 11.35
N ASP A 217 17.98 -12.15 10.23
CA ASP A 217 18.96 -12.39 9.18
C ASP A 217 19.30 -11.08 8.44
N PHE A 218 18.34 -10.17 8.32
CA PHE A 218 18.53 -8.83 7.81
C PHE A 218 19.47 -8.02 8.71
N ASP A 219 19.25 -8.03 10.03
CA ASP A 219 20.14 -7.39 10.98
C ASP A 219 21.56 -7.98 10.93
N ARG A 220 21.69 -9.31 10.84
CA ARG A 220 22.99 -9.99 10.67
C ARG A 220 23.71 -9.51 9.41
N ALA A 221 23.02 -9.47 8.27
CA ALA A 221 23.58 -8.99 7.01
C ALA A 221 23.94 -7.49 7.04
N TRP A 222 23.18 -6.68 7.80
CA TRP A 222 23.48 -5.25 8.01
C TRP A 222 24.68 -5.02 8.90
N ALA A 223 24.84 -5.81 9.96
CA ALA A 223 26.00 -5.80 10.84
C ALA A 223 27.26 -6.22 10.08
N ALA A 224 27.19 -7.31 9.31
CA ALA A 224 28.30 -7.77 8.47
C ALA A 224 28.71 -6.75 7.38
N ALA A 225 27.77 -5.91 6.92
CA ALA A 225 28.05 -4.83 5.98
C ALA A 225 28.62 -3.55 6.63
N ALA A 226 28.85 -3.51 7.94
CA ALA A 226 29.37 -2.33 8.65
C ALA A 226 30.63 -1.69 8.02
N PRO A 227 31.62 -2.45 7.50
CA PRO A 227 32.79 -1.85 6.82
C PRO A 227 32.44 -0.97 5.61
N TYR A 228 31.26 -1.14 5.01
CA TYR A 228 30.80 -0.33 3.89
C TYR A 228 30.15 1.00 4.30
N ALA A 229 30.03 1.28 5.61
CA ALA A 229 29.45 2.52 6.11
C ALA A 229 30.24 3.77 5.65
N SER A 230 31.56 3.65 5.47
CA SER A 230 32.43 4.72 4.94
C SER A 230 32.08 5.13 3.51
N TYR A 231 31.48 4.24 2.71
CA TYR A 231 30.97 4.53 1.36
C TYR A 231 29.52 5.04 1.37
N GLY A 232 28.95 5.25 2.55
CA GLY A 232 27.61 5.78 2.78
C GLY A 232 26.52 4.71 2.96
N ALA A 233 25.45 5.09 3.66
CA ALA A 233 24.34 4.20 4.03
C ALA A 233 23.69 3.49 2.83
N ARG A 234 23.68 4.12 1.64
CA ARG A 234 23.20 3.50 0.40
C ARG A 234 24.06 2.30 -0.02
N GLN A 235 25.38 2.42 0.01
CA GLN A 235 26.26 1.32 -0.38
C GLN A 235 26.20 0.19 0.64
N ARG A 236 26.14 0.52 1.94
CA ARG A 236 25.90 -0.44 3.01
C ARG A 236 24.60 -1.21 2.78
N TRP A 237 23.49 -0.52 2.48
CA TRP A 237 22.20 -1.17 2.21
C TRP A 237 22.23 -2.09 0.99
N ILE A 238 22.84 -1.66 -0.12
CA ILE A 238 23.01 -2.49 -1.31
C ILE A 238 23.84 -3.74 -1.00
N ARG A 239 24.90 -3.61 -0.19
CA ARG A 239 25.71 -4.76 0.24
C ARG A 239 24.90 -5.72 1.11
N THR A 240 24.10 -5.20 2.05
CA THR A 240 23.19 -6.00 2.88
C THR A 240 22.16 -6.75 2.05
N ALA A 241 21.51 -6.07 1.09
CA ALA A 241 20.52 -6.69 0.21
C ALA A 241 21.14 -7.82 -0.65
N ARG A 242 22.37 -7.62 -1.16
CA ARG A 242 23.12 -8.66 -1.88
C ARG A 242 23.42 -9.87 -1.02
N ALA A 243 23.82 -9.66 0.24
CA ALA A 243 24.06 -10.77 1.16
C ALA A 243 22.77 -11.54 1.44
N LEU A 244 21.66 -10.83 1.71
CA LEU A 244 20.35 -11.44 1.93
C LEU A 244 19.83 -12.23 0.73
N SER A 245 20.09 -11.79 -0.50
CA SER A 245 19.63 -12.51 -1.70
C SER A 245 20.23 -13.91 -1.87
N GLY A 246 21.27 -14.28 -1.10
CA GLY A 246 21.79 -15.65 -1.07
C GLY A 246 20.87 -16.63 -0.33
N ASP A 247 20.15 -16.14 0.69
CA ASP A 247 19.35 -16.96 1.60
C ASP A 247 17.83 -16.71 1.46
N TRP A 248 17.44 -15.54 0.96
CA TRP A 248 16.05 -15.09 0.87
C TRP A 248 15.64 -14.76 -0.57
N PRO A 249 14.41 -15.12 -0.98
CA PRO A 249 13.93 -14.88 -2.34
C PRO A 249 13.54 -13.41 -2.53
N LEU A 250 14.55 -12.56 -2.74
CA LEU A 250 14.31 -11.15 -3.07
C LEU A 250 13.70 -11.03 -4.46
N ALA A 251 12.67 -10.19 -4.58
CA ALA A 251 11.92 -9.97 -5.82
C ALA A 251 12.33 -8.69 -6.56
N ASP A 252 13.24 -7.91 -5.99
CA ASP A 252 13.80 -6.70 -6.59
C ASP A 252 15.32 -6.74 -6.69
N GLY A 253 15.92 -5.63 -7.12
CA GLY A 253 17.36 -5.56 -7.38
C GLY A 253 17.96 -4.19 -7.13
N PRO A 254 19.22 -3.97 -7.53
CA PRO A 254 19.98 -2.76 -7.21
C PRO A 254 19.30 -1.43 -7.56
N ALA A 255 18.44 -1.40 -8.59
CA ALA A 255 17.65 -0.23 -8.95
C ALA A 255 16.70 0.22 -7.81
N ARG A 256 16.06 -0.73 -7.11
CA ARG A 256 15.22 -0.46 -5.94
C ARG A 256 16.02 -0.32 -4.66
N TRP A 257 17.06 -1.14 -4.47
CA TRP A 257 17.91 -1.05 -3.28
C TRP A 257 18.55 0.33 -3.11
N ARG A 258 18.93 1.00 -4.20
CA ARG A 258 19.45 2.38 -4.16
C ARG A 258 18.47 3.41 -3.58
N GLN A 259 17.17 3.11 -3.61
CA GLN A 259 16.09 3.94 -3.05
C GLN A 259 15.83 3.66 -1.56
N GLY A 260 16.54 2.67 -0.98
CA GLY A 260 16.33 2.21 0.40
C GLY A 260 15.15 1.26 0.52
N GLU A 261 14.89 0.47 -0.52
CA GLU A 261 13.84 -0.55 -0.57
C GLU A 261 14.45 -1.95 -0.67
N LEU A 262 13.72 -2.94 -0.18
CA LEU A 262 14.04 -4.36 -0.35
C LEU A 262 12.72 -5.14 -0.37
N THR A 263 12.51 -5.90 -1.44
CA THR A 263 11.27 -6.64 -1.69
C THR A 263 11.54 -8.13 -1.60
N VAL A 264 10.74 -8.86 -0.83
CA VAL A 264 10.82 -10.32 -0.66
C VAL A 264 9.50 -10.96 -1.06
N ARG A 265 9.57 -12.17 -1.62
CA ARG A 265 8.39 -12.97 -1.97
C ARG A 265 7.54 -13.27 -0.73
N TRP A 266 6.22 -13.13 -0.84
CA TRP A 266 5.30 -13.31 0.29
C TRP A 266 5.40 -14.72 0.88
N GLU A 267 5.58 -15.73 0.04
CA GLU A 267 5.65 -17.14 0.44
C GLU A 267 6.73 -17.39 1.49
N ALA A 268 7.83 -16.65 1.44
CA ALA A 268 8.92 -16.76 2.40
C ALA A 268 8.61 -16.11 3.77
N LEU A 269 7.64 -15.18 3.82
CA LEU A 269 7.26 -14.48 5.04
C LEU A 269 5.86 -14.86 5.56
N ARG A 270 5.15 -15.75 4.86
CA ARG A 270 3.82 -16.18 5.23
C ARG A 270 3.84 -16.74 6.67
N PRO A 271 2.96 -16.26 7.56
CA PRO A 271 2.85 -16.81 8.92
C PRO A 271 2.63 -18.32 8.92
N VAL A 272 3.21 -19.01 9.89
CA VAL A 272 2.96 -20.45 10.12
C VAL A 272 1.75 -20.62 11.05
N GLY A 273 0.85 -21.55 10.71
CA GLY A 273 -0.41 -21.79 11.44
C GLY A 273 -1.62 -21.20 10.74
#